data_AF-A0A7M3NSK5-F1
#
_entry.id   AF-A0A7M3NSK5-F1
#
_cell.length_a   1.000
_cell.length_b   1.000
_cell.length_c   1.000
_cell.angle_alpha   90.00
_cell.angle_beta   90.00
_cell.angle_gamma   90.00
#
_symmetry.space_group_name_H-M   'P 1'
#
loop_
_entity.id
_entity.type
_entity.pdbx_description
1 polymer ?
#
loop_
_entity_poly.entity_id
_entity_poly.type
_entity_poly.pdbx_seq_one_letter_code
_entity_poly.pdbx_strand_id
1 'polypeptide(L)' 'MAFTNRRIAQELVLSVKTVEYHLSHAYATLGIASRTALPARPARPAPKT' A
#
# COMPACT_ATOMS: atom_id res chain seq x y z
N MET A 1 1.47 -10.27 -7.81
CA MET A 1 0.43 -10.52 -6.78
C MET A 1 0.63 -9.55 -5.63
N ALA A 2 -0.37 -8.74 -5.29
CA ALA A 2 -0.29 -7.87 -4.12
C ALA A 2 -0.41 -8.69 -2.83
N PHE A 3 0.32 -8.32 -1.77
CA PHE A 3 0.17 -8.95 -0.45
C PHE A 3 -1.26 -8.73 0.08
N THR A 4 -1.86 -9.77 0.66
CA THR A 4 -3.16 -9.65 1.35
C THR A 4 -2.98 -8.97 2.70
N ASN A 5 -4.02 -8.31 3.22
CA ASN A 5 -3.96 -7.67 4.54
C ASN A 5 -3.63 -8.66 5.65
N ARG A 6 -4.07 -9.92 5.52
CA ARG A 6 -3.71 -11.01 6.45
C ARG A 6 -2.21 -11.29 6.49
N ARG A 7 -1.53 -11.35 5.33
CA ARG A 7 -0.08 -11.57 5.32
C ARG A 7 0.69 -10.37 5.87
N ILE A 8 0.27 -9.16 5.53
CA ILE A 8 0.87 -7.93 6.07
C ILE A 8 0.74 -7.91 7.60
N ALA A 9 -0.44 -8.26 8.11
CA ALA A 9 -0.70 -8.34 9.54
C ALA A 9 0.21 -9.37 10.24
N GLN A 10 0.43 -10.53 9.63
CA GLN A 10 1.30 -11.58 10.17
C GLN A 10 2.78 -11.15 10.20
N GLU A 11 3.30 -10.59 9.10
CA GLU A 11 4.70 -10.14 8.97
C GLU A 11 5.02 -9.00 9.94
N LEU A 12 4.07 -8.09 10.15
CA LEU A 12 4.25 -6.92 11.01
C LEU A 12 3.79 -7.14 12.46
N VAL A 13 3.27 -8.32 12.80
CA VAL A 13 2.72 -8.64 14.13
C VAL A 13 1.61 -7.64 14.54
N LEU A 14 0.69 -7.36 13.61
CA LEU A 14 -0.45 -6.45 13.78
C LEU A 14 -1.78 -7.16 13.60
N SER A 15 -2.87 -6.51 14.01
CA SER A 15 -4.22 -6.97 13.64
C SER A 15 -4.53 -6.64 12.17
N VAL A 16 -5.35 -7.45 11.52
CA VAL A 16 -5.85 -7.16 10.16
C VAL A 16 -6.57 -5.80 10.12
N LYS A 17 -7.32 -5.47 11.18
CA LYS A 17 -8.05 -4.20 11.31
C LYS A 17 -7.11 -2.99 11.34
N THR A 18 -5.95 -3.13 11.99
CA THR A 18 -4.89 -2.11 12.02
C THR A 18 -4.34 -1.87 10.62
N VAL A 19 -4.08 -2.94 9.86
CA VAL A 19 -3.63 -2.84 8.47
C VAL A 19 -4.69 -2.17 7.59
N GLU A 20 -5.96 -2.55 7.72
CA GLU A 20 -7.07 -1.93 6.99
C GLU A 20 -7.18 -0.43 7.28
N TYR A 21 -7.06 -0.03 8.55
CA TYR A 21 -7.09 1.36 8.96
C TYR A 21 -5.96 2.17 8.31
N HIS A 22 -4.72 1.68 8.40
CA HIS A 22 -3.58 2.37 7.80
C HIS A 22 -3.68 2.46 6.28
N LEU A 23 -4.13 1.39 5.60
CA LEU A 23 -4.33 1.43 4.15
C LEU A 23 -5.44 2.40 3.76
N SER A 24 -6.55 2.43 4.50
CA SER A 24 -7.66 3.36 4.23
C SER A 24 -7.21 4.81 4.36
N HIS A 25 -6.43 5.11 5.40
CA HIS A 25 -5.87 6.44 5.60
C HIS A 25 -4.88 6.82 4.48
N ALA A 26 -3.97 5.91 4.12
CA ALA A 26 -3.02 6.13 3.04
C ALA A 26 -3.73 6.34 1.68
N TYR A 27 -4.76 5.56 1.38
CA TYR A 27 -5.55 5.73 0.16
C TYR A 27 -6.33 7.05 0.15
N ALA A 28 -6.88 7.47 1.28
CA ALA A 28 -7.51 8.78 1.42
C ALA A 28 -6.52 9.92 1.15
N THR A 29 -5.30 9.84 1.69
CA THR A 29 -4.23 10.81 1.41
C THR A 29 -3.87 10.84 -0.08
N LEU A 30 -3.89 9.69 -0.75
CA LEU A 30 -3.62 9.56 -2.18
C LEU A 30 -4.84 9.90 -3.07
N GLY A 31 -6.01 10.16 -2.47
CA GLY A 31 -7.24 10.43 -3.22
C GLY A 31 -7.77 9.23 -4.00
N ILE A 32 -7.45 8.00 -3.60
CA ILE A 32 -7.89 6.76 -4.27
C ILE A 32 -8.79 5.91 -3.38
N ALA A 33 -9.67 5.11 -4.00
CA ALA A 33 -10.63 4.29 -3.25
C ALA A 33 -10.09 2.91 -2.86
N SER A 34 -9.06 2.40 -3.56
CA SER A 34 -8.60 1.03 -3.36
C SER A 34 -7.17 0.80 -3.85
N ARG A 35 -6.62 -0.36 -3.45
CA ARG A 35 -5.28 -0.81 -3.88
C ARG A 35 -5.14 -0.96 -5.39
N THR A 36 -6.22 -1.26 -6.10
CA THR A 36 -6.21 -1.44 -7.56
C THR A 36 -6.15 -0.12 -8.33
N ALA A 37 -6.49 1.00 -7.67
CA ALA A 37 -6.38 2.35 -8.22
C ALA A 37 -4.97 2.96 -8.03
N LEU A 38 -4.04 2.23 -7.41
CA LEU A 38 -2.65 2.67 -7.31
C LEU A 38 -2.05 2.78 -8.72
N PRO A 39 -1.41 3.91 -9.08
CA PRO A 39 -0.74 4.05 -10.36
C PRO A 39 0.39 3.03 -10.45
N ALA A 40 0.70 2.62 -11.69
CA ALA A 40 1.88 1.81 -11.94
C ALA A 40 3.11 2.51 -11.34
N ARG A 41 4.00 1.73 -10.71
CA ARG A 41 5.22 2.26 -10.11
C ARG A 41 5.94 3.12 -11.16
N PRO A 42 6.14 4.43 -10.92
CA PRO A 42 6.86 5.26 -11.87
C PRO A 42 8.27 4.70 -12.05
N ALA A 43 8.79 4.74 -13.27
CA ALA A 43 10.16 4.33 -13.55
C ALA A 43 11.10 5.18 -12.68
N ARG A 44 12.07 4.54 -12.01
CA ARG A 44 13.10 5.27 -11.26
C ARG A 44 13.90 6.09 -12.30
N PRO A 45 13.95 7.43 -12.19
CA PRO A 45 14.76 8.21 -13.11
C PRO A 45 16.22 7.79 -12.97
N ALA A 46 16.90 7.58 -14.10
CA ALA A 46 18.31 7.22 -14.11
C ALA A 46 19.13 8.33 -13.42
N PRO A 47 20.14 7.97 -12.61
CA PRO A 47 21.01 8.97 -11.99
C PRO A 47 21.65 9.83 -13.08
N LYS A 48 21.57 11.15 -12.94
CA LYS A 48 22.30 12.09 -13.78
C LYS A 48 23.76 12.06 -13.31
N THR A 49 24.66 11.59 -14.16
CA THR A 49 26.13 11.72 -14.00
C THR A 49 26.57 13.18 -14.04
#